data_AF-A0A383CYF5-F1
#
_entry.id   AF-A0A383CYF5-F1
#
_cell.length_a   1.000
_cell.length_b   1.000
_cell.length_c   1.000
_cell.angle_alpha   90.00
_cell.angle_beta   90.00
_cell.angle_gamma   90.00
#
_symmetry.space_group_name_H-M   'P 1'
#
loop_
_entity.id
_entity.type
_entity.pdbx_description
1 polymer ?
#
loop_
_entity_poly.entity_id
_entity_poly.type
_entity_poly.pdbx_seq_one_letter_code
_entity_poly.pdbx_strand_id
1 'polypeptide(L)'
;FNKVLSITIQTAQLLKNNNINKKLDFYNNSLRFISNDRRLVDNIDTNQKIYTDTVTKLFKENYPGSKFEFDNYSQREERFAFDVNFMDNTNILDYRTKEEGNE
;
A
#
# COMPACT_ATOMS: atom_id res chain seq x y z
N PHE A 1 -3.77 -6.29 6.68
CA PHE A 1 -3.07 -5.45 5.68
C PHE A 1 -3.14 -6.04 4.27
N ASN A 2 -2.53 -7.21 3.99
CA ASN A 2 -2.47 -7.81 2.64
C ASN A 2 -3.80 -7.87 1.88
N LYS A 3 -4.87 -8.35 2.55
CA LYS A 3 -6.21 -8.42 1.95
C LYS A 3 -6.75 -7.04 1.56
N VAL A 4 -6.53 -6.03 2.41
CA VAL A 4 -6.92 -4.64 2.13
C VAL A 4 -6.14 -4.09 0.95
N LEU A 5 -4.81 -4.26 0.94
CA LEU A 5 -3.97 -3.81 -0.18
C LEU A 5 -4.40 -4.45 -1.51
N SER A 6 -4.59 -5.77 -1.50
CA SER A 6 -5.07 -6.53 -2.66
C SER A 6 -6.39 -5.98 -3.20
N ILE A 7 -7.40 -5.82 -2.33
CA ILE A 7 -8.71 -5.28 -2.71
C ILE A 7 -8.57 -3.84 -3.26
N THR A 8 -7.77 -3.00 -2.63
CA THR A 8 -7.53 -1.62 -3.08
C THR A 8 -6.91 -1.59 -4.47
N ILE A 9 -5.89 -2.42 -4.73
CA ILE A 9 -5.22 -2.46 -6.03
C ILE A 9 -6.15 -3.04 -7.11
N GLN A 10 -6.88 -4.12 -6.81
CA GLN A 10 -7.88 -4.67 -7.71
C GLN A 10 -8.96 -3.64 -8.06
N THR A 11 -9.43 -2.89 -7.07
CA THR A 11 -10.41 -1.81 -7.29
C THR A 11 -9.84 -0.71 -8.17
N ALA A 12 -8.58 -0.29 -7.95
CA ALA A 12 -7.91 0.70 -8.78
C ALA A 12 -7.72 0.22 -10.24
N GLN A 13 -7.35 -1.06 -10.43
CA GLN A 13 -7.27 -1.68 -11.75
C GLN A 13 -8.63 -1.68 -12.47
N LEU A 14 -9.70 -2.07 -11.77
CA LEU A 14 -11.06 -2.04 -12.32
C LEU A 14 -11.47 -0.62 -12.70
N LEU A 15 -11.24 0.36 -11.84
CA LEU A 15 -11.54 1.77 -12.12
C LEU A 15 -10.75 2.32 -13.31
N LYS A 16 -9.48 1.95 -13.45
CA LYS A 16 -8.63 2.32 -14.59
C LYS A 16 -9.12 1.71 -15.91
N ASN A 17 -9.59 0.46 -15.87
CA ASN A 17 -10.01 -0.29 -17.06
C ASN A 17 -11.47 -0.05 -17.46
N ASN A 18 -12.27 0.54 -16.58
CA ASN A 18 -13.67 0.83 -16.88
C ASN A 18 -13.79 2.01 -17.86
N ASN A 19 -14.64 1.86 -18.89
CA ASN A 19 -15.00 2.90 -19.86
C ASN A 19 -15.89 4.01 -19.26
N ILE A 20 -15.70 4.34 -17.99
CA ILE A 20 -16.30 5.54 -17.40
C ILE A 20 -15.71 6.71 -18.18
N ASN A 21 -16.56 7.63 -18.68
CA ASN A 21 -16.25 8.75 -19.59
C ASN A 21 -15.13 9.72 -19.12
N LYS A 22 -14.42 9.42 -18.04
CA LYS A 22 -13.22 10.11 -17.57
C LYS A 22 -12.12 9.08 -17.33
N LYS A 23 -11.02 9.23 -18.06
CA LYS A 23 -9.78 8.49 -17.80
C LYS A 23 -9.32 8.81 -16.37
N LEU A 24 -9.28 7.79 -15.52
CA LEU A 24 -8.74 7.89 -14.16
C LEU A 24 -7.26 7.50 -14.20
N ASP A 25 -6.39 8.48 -13.93
CA ASP A 25 -4.97 8.25 -13.78
C ASP A 25 -4.64 8.11 -12.30
N PHE A 26 -4.02 6.98 -11.94
CA PHE A 26 -3.57 6.69 -10.58
C PHE A 26 -2.06 6.90 -10.49
N TYR A 27 -1.59 7.47 -9.37
CA TYR A 27 -0.18 7.42 -8.99
C TYR A 27 0.20 5.98 -8.70
N ASN A 28 1.02 5.40 -9.57
CA ASN A 28 1.29 3.98 -9.59
C ASN A 28 2.62 3.60 -8.91
N ASN A 29 3.38 4.58 -8.45
CA ASN A 29 4.68 4.39 -7.79
C ASN A 29 4.63 4.77 -6.30
N SER A 30 3.44 5.02 -5.73
CA SER A 30 3.31 5.38 -4.32
C SER A 30 1.99 4.92 -3.73
N LEU A 31 1.95 4.69 -2.42
CA LEU A 31 0.71 4.58 -1.66
C LEU A 31 0.81 5.29 -0.32
N ARG A 32 -0.34 5.66 0.23
CA ARG A 32 -0.45 6.13 1.61
C ARG A 32 -1.15 5.08 2.47
N PHE A 33 -0.50 4.67 3.56
CA PHE A 33 -1.12 3.88 4.61
C PHE A 33 -1.72 4.80 5.65
N ILE A 34 -2.97 4.52 6.07
CA ILE A 34 -3.64 5.25 7.15
C ILE A 34 -4.40 4.22 8.00
N SER A 35 -4.14 4.18 9.31
CA SER A 35 -4.94 3.39 10.23
C SER A 35 -6.33 4.02 10.37
N ASN A 36 -7.38 3.21 10.22
CA ASN A 36 -8.74 3.73 10.12
C ASN A 36 -9.30 4.17 11.50
N ASP A 37 -8.81 3.58 12.59
CA ASP A 37 -9.22 3.94 13.95
C ASP A 37 -7.99 4.15 14.85
N ARG A 38 -7.85 5.37 15.37
CA ARG A 38 -6.81 5.75 16.34
C ARG A 38 -6.89 4.95 17.64
N ARG A 39 -8.06 4.42 18.00
CA ARG A 39 -8.26 3.57 19.20
C ARG A 39 -7.71 2.16 19.02
N LEU A 40 -7.50 1.73 17.77
CA LEU A 40 -6.98 0.40 17.47
C LEU A 40 -5.46 0.39 17.32
N VAL A 41 -4.86 1.53 16.95
CA VAL A 41 -3.42 1.66 16.76
C VAL A 41 -2.97 3.07 17.12
N ASP A 42 -2.30 3.19 18.25
CA ASP A 42 -1.64 4.44 18.66
C ASP A 42 -0.47 4.75 17.71
N ASN A 43 -0.28 6.04 17.41
CA ASN A 43 0.86 6.49 16.61
C ASN A 43 2.12 6.62 17.46
N ILE A 44 2.67 5.48 17.87
CA ILE A 44 3.92 5.37 18.63
C ILE A 44 4.99 4.65 17.80
N ASP A 45 6.25 4.95 18.08
CA ASP A 45 7.42 4.44 17.34
C ASP A 45 7.41 2.90 17.19
N THR A 46 6.98 2.18 18.25
CA THR A 46 6.82 0.72 18.22
C THR A 46 5.83 0.26 17.14
N ASN A 47 4.67 0.91 17.03
CA ASN A 47 3.66 0.58 16.02
C ASN A 47 4.14 0.99 14.64
N GLN A 48 4.77 2.16 14.50
CA GLN A 48 5.36 2.58 13.23
C GLN A 48 6.30 1.48 12.69
N LYS A 49 7.21 0.99 13.55
CA LYS A 49 8.14 -0.08 13.19
C LYS A 49 7.44 -1.39 12.80
N ILE A 50 6.48 -1.86 13.59
CA ILE A 50 5.79 -3.14 13.33
C ILE A 50 5.11 -3.11 11.95
N TYR A 51 4.46 -1.99 11.63
CA TYR A 51 3.72 -1.86 10.38
C TYR A 51 4.66 -1.67 9.19
N THR A 52 5.71 -0.85 9.30
CA THR A 52 6.68 -0.70 8.21
C THR A 52 7.47 -1.99 7.96
N ASP A 53 7.80 -2.77 8.99
CA ASP A 53 8.37 -4.12 8.83
C ASP A 53 7.41 -5.05 8.08
N THR A 54 6.12 -5.00 8.40
CA THR A 54 5.07 -5.78 7.73
C THR A 54 4.92 -5.39 6.26
N VAL A 55 4.86 -4.09 5.96
CA VAL A 55 4.81 -3.58 4.58
C VAL A 55 6.08 -3.97 3.82
N THR A 56 7.25 -3.84 4.46
CA THR A 56 8.53 -4.21 3.86
C THR A 56 8.56 -5.67 3.43
N LYS A 57 8.12 -6.58 4.31
CA LYS A 57 8.04 -8.01 4.00
C LYS A 57 7.11 -8.24 2.81
N LEU A 58 5.91 -7.65 2.84
CA LEU A 58 4.94 -7.80 1.76
C LEU A 58 5.47 -7.33 0.41
N PHE A 59 6.14 -6.17 0.39
CA PHE A 59 6.61 -5.58 -0.85
C PHE A 59 7.79 -6.38 -1.43
N LYS A 60 8.68 -6.90 -0.59
CA LYS A 60 9.74 -7.82 -1.03
C LYS A 60 9.18 -9.11 -1.63
N GLU A 61 8.05 -9.60 -1.13
CA GLU A 61 7.38 -10.80 -1.66
C GLU A 61 6.66 -10.53 -2.99
N ASN A 62 6.00 -9.38 -3.15
CA ASN A 62 5.16 -9.08 -4.33
C ASN A 62 5.89 -8.28 -5.43
N TYR A 63 6.93 -7.53 -5.07
CA TYR A 63 7.76 -6.74 -5.97
C TYR A 63 9.25 -7.02 -5.69
N PRO A 64 9.75 -8.23 -6.01
CA PRO A 64 11.13 -8.58 -5.77
C PRO A 64 12.10 -7.62 -6.47
N GLY A 65 13.10 -7.12 -5.75
CA GLY A 65 14.09 -6.19 -6.28
C GLY A 65 13.65 -4.73 -6.33
N SER A 66 12.40 -4.43 -5.96
CA SER A 66 11.93 -3.03 -5.84
C SER A 66 12.70 -2.27 -4.76
N LYS A 67 12.95 -0.99 -5.04
CA LYS A 67 13.49 -0.01 -4.10
C LYS A 67 12.36 0.91 -3.68
N PHE A 68 12.13 1.02 -2.38
CA PHE A 68 11.13 1.91 -1.83
C PHE A 68 11.58 2.52 -0.51
N GLU A 69 11.00 3.66 -0.18
CA GLU A 69 11.24 4.40 1.05
C GLU A 69 9.93 4.71 1.75
N PHE A 70 10.00 4.82 3.08
CA PHE A 70 8.90 5.28 3.90
C PHE A 70 9.13 6.74 4.26
N ASP A 71 8.12 7.58 4.06
CA ASP A 71 8.19 9.01 4.32
C ASP A 71 6.87 9.54 4.90
N ASN A 72 6.82 10.84 5.25
CA ASN A 72 5.63 11.54 5.70
C ASN A 72 4.88 10.81 6.83
N TYR A 73 5.63 10.28 7.80
CA TYR A 73 5.06 9.69 9.00
C TYR A 73 4.20 10.73 9.73
N SER A 74 3.01 10.30 10.12
CA SER A 74 2.11 11.12 10.92
C SER A 74 2.75 11.47 12.28
N GLN A 75 2.41 12.65 12.82
CA GLN A 75 2.86 13.08 14.14
C GLN A 75 2.11 12.35 15.27
N ARG A 76 2.69 12.25 16.47
CA ARG A 76 2.18 11.39 17.56
C ARG A 76 0.70 11.55 17.92
N GLU A 77 0.11 12.73 17.70
CA GLU A 77 -1.32 13.01 17.98
C GLU A 77 -2.24 12.76 16.78
N GLU A 78 -1.67 12.54 15.60
CA GLU A 78 -2.38 12.25 14.37
C GLU A 78 -2.70 10.75 14.23
N ARG A 79 -3.58 10.43 13.28
CA ARG A 79 -3.82 9.03 12.90
C ARG A 79 -2.54 8.43 12.37
N PHE A 80 -2.21 7.23 12.84
CA PHE A 80 -1.03 6.53 12.37
C PHE A 80 -1.08 6.33 10.84
N ALA A 81 -0.17 7.01 10.15
CA ALA A 81 -0.05 7.03 8.71
C ALA A 81 1.40 7.19 8.29
N PHE A 82 1.71 6.71 7.09
CA PHE A 82 2.99 6.91 6.42
C PHE A 82 2.79 6.71 4.92
N ASP A 83 3.64 7.34 4.12
CA ASP A 83 3.71 7.13 2.70
C ASP A 83 4.75 6.05 2.38
N VAL A 84 4.52 5.31 1.29
CA VAL A 84 5.50 4.40 0.70
C VAL A 84 5.71 4.82 -0.74
N ASN A 85 6.95 5.14 -1.08
CA ASN A 85 7.32 5.63 -2.41
C ASN A 85 8.31 4.66 -3.05
N PHE A 86 8.00 4.17 -4.24
CA PHE A 86 8.92 3.39 -5.06
C PHE A 86 9.91 4.34 -5.75
N MET A 87 11.20 4.08 -5.54
CA MET A 87 12.33 4.88 -6.04
C MET A 87 12.87 4.37 -7.38
N ASP A 88 12.13 3.47 -8.01
CA ASP A 88 12.41 2.87 -9.30
C ASP A 88 11.12 2.78 -10.13
N ASN A 89 11.16 2.00 -11.22
CA ASN A 89 10.02 1.86 -12.12
C ASN A 89 8.96 0.86 -11.62
N THR A 90 8.96 0.50 -10.33
CA THR A 90 7.97 -0.41 -9.78
C THR A 90 6.59 0.22 -9.84
N ASN A 91 5.67 -0.50 -10.49
CA ASN A 91 4.27 -0.14 -10.60
C ASN A 91 3.46 -0.97 -9.61
N ILE A 92 2.89 -0.31 -8.60
CA ILE A 92 2.04 -0.94 -7.59
C ILE A 92 0.81 -1.62 -8.19
N LEU A 93 0.30 -1.11 -9.33
CA LEU A 93 -0.84 -1.72 -9.99
C LEU A 93 -0.51 -3.05 -10.67
N ASP A 94 0.76 -3.46 -10.73
CA ASP A 94 1.16 -4.77 -11.22
C ASP A 94 1.16 -5.83 -10.10
N TYR A 95 0.54 -5.53 -8.95
CA TYR A 95 0.39 -6.46 -7.83
C TYR A 95 -0.22 -7.78 -8.31
N ARG A 96 0.57 -8.84 -8.22
CA ARG A 96 0.10 -10.19 -8.48
C ARG A 96 -0.49 -10.71 -7.18
N THR A 97 -1.81 -10.71 -7.06
CA THR A 97 -2.44 -11.67 -6.14
C THR A 97 -2.05 -13.05 -6.61
N LYS A 98 -1.33 -13.82 -5.79
CA LYS A 98 -1.33 -15.27 -5.96
C LYS A 98 -2.80 -15.66 -5.94
N GLU A 99 -3.32 -16.11 -7.07
CA GLU A 99 -4.57 -16.83 -7.09
C GLU A 99 -4.39 -17.96 -6.06
N GLU A 100 -5.25 -17.99 -5.04
CA GLU A 100 -5.45 -19.22 -4.30
C GLU A 100 -6.02 -20.19 -5.34
N GLY A 101 -5.12 -20.95 -5.96
CA GLY A 101 -5.47 -22.13 -6.74
C GLY A 101 -6.16 -23.10 -5.79
N ASN A 102 -7.48 -22.99 -5.72
CA ASN A 102 -8.33 -24.07 -5.26
C ASN A 102 -8.59 -24.96 -6.48
N GLU A 103 -7.67 -25.88 -6.75
CA GLU A 103 -8.01 -27.17 -7.35
C GLU A 103 -8.51 -28.12 -6.26
#